data_AF-A0A0P9DPU7-F1
#
_entry.id   AF-A0A0P9DPU7-F1
#
_cell.length_a   1.000
_cell.length_b   1.000
_cell.length_c   1.000
_cell.angle_alpha   90.00
_cell.angle_beta   90.00
_cell.angle_gamma   90.00
#
_symmetry.space_group_name_H-M   'P 1'
#
loop_
_entity.id
_entity.type
_entity.pdbx_description
1 polymer ?
#
loop_
_entity_poly.entity_id
_entity_poly.type
_entity_poly.pdbx_seq_one_letter_code
_entity_poly.pdbx_strand_id
1 'polypeptide(L)' 'MRPMPEDGYPIVGFHDRIKGLYLAVMHSAITLAPVISRLAANEIIDNAQMKELESCRLSRFNYS' A
#
# COMPACT_ATOMS: atom_id res chain seq x y z
N MET A 1 2.14 -19.79 -1.29
CA MET A 1 2.31 -18.80 -2.37
C MET A 1 2.37 -17.42 -1.74
N ARG A 2 3.30 -16.53 -2.15
CA ARG A 2 3.37 -15.14 -1.69
C ARG A 2 2.94 -14.21 -2.83
N PRO A 3 2.09 -13.20 -2.59
CA PRO A 3 1.69 -12.28 -3.65
C PRO A 3 2.90 -11.49 -4.15
N MET A 4 3.02 -11.35 -5.47
CA MET A 4 4.01 -10.51 -6.13
C MET A 4 3.26 -9.55 -7.06
N PRO A 5 3.30 -8.23 -6.78
CA PRO A 5 2.83 -7.23 -7.73
C PRO A 5 3.59 -7.32 -9.06
N GLU A 6 2.95 -6.92 -10.16
CA GLU A 6 3.50 -7.09 -11.52
C GLU A 6 4.87 -6.38 -11.70
N ASP A 7 5.07 -5.26 -11.00
CA ASP A 7 6.32 -4.50 -11.01
C ASP A 7 7.33 -4.93 -9.93
N GLY A 8 6.98 -5.90 -9.08
CA GLY A 8 7.81 -6.39 -7.99
C GLY A 8 7.87 -5.49 -6.74
N TYR A 9 7.20 -4.33 -6.74
CA TYR A 9 7.21 -3.40 -5.61
C TYR A 9 5.95 -3.53 -4.73
N PRO A 10 6.03 -3.28 -3.41
CA PRO A 10 4.86 -3.30 -2.53
C PRO A 10 3.74 -2.37 -3.00
N ILE A 11 2.49 -2.75 -2.82
CA ILE A 11 1.32 -1.89 -3.00
C ILE A 11 0.75 -1.56 -1.62
N VAL A 12 0.73 -0.28 -1.25
CA VAL A 12 0.24 0.18 0.06
C VAL A 12 -0.54 1.49 -0.10
N GLY A 13 -1.75 1.54 0.43
CA GLY A 13 -2.56 2.75 0.48
C GLY A 13 -4.03 2.55 0.11
N PHE A 14 -4.77 3.65 0.11
CA PHE A 14 -6.17 3.68 -0.30
C PHE A 14 -6.35 3.41 -1.79
N HIS A 15 -7.48 2.79 -2.14
CA HIS A 15 -7.91 2.63 -3.51
C HIS A 15 -8.64 3.88 -4.00
N ASP A 16 -8.17 4.47 -5.11
CA ASP A 16 -8.68 5.75 -5.62
C ASP A 16 -10.18 5.74 -5.94
N ARG A 17 -10.72 4.60 -6.39
CA ARG A 17 -12.13 4.46 -6.82
C ARG A 17 -13.06 3.85 -5.76
N ILE A 18 -12.53 3.18 -4.74
CA ILE A 18 -13.34 2.41 -3.78
C ILE A 18 -13.11 3.00 -2.40
N LYS A 19 -14.08 3.78 -1.90
CA LYS A 19 -14.00 4.38 -0.58
C LYS A 19 -13.90 3.29 0.50
N GLY A 20 -12.97 3.50 1.44
CA GLY A 20 -12.74 2.59 2.56
C GLY A 20 -11.92 1.33 2.22
N LEU A 21 -11.53 1.13 0.97
CA LEU A 21 -10.61 0.04 0.60
C LEU A 21 -9.16 0.50 0.80
N TYR A 22 -8.47 -0.17 1.71
CA TYR A 22 -7.04 -0.01 1.95
C TYR A 22 -6.30 -1.29 1.55
N LEU A 23 -5.24 -1.16 0.75
CA LEU A 23 -4.45 -2.29 0.26
C LEU A 23 -3.08 -2.30 0.91
N ALA A 24 -2.58 -3.49 1.22
CA ALA A 24 -1.22 -3.75 1.68
C ALA A 24 -0.74 -5.10 1.13
N VAL A 25 -0.18 -5.09 -0.08
CA VAL A 25 0.24 -6.29 -0.83
C VAL A 25 1.74 -6.26 -1.05
N MET A 26 2.45 -7.27 -0.56
CA MET A 26 3.91 -7.32 -0.68
C MET A 26 4.46 -8.75 -0.53
N HIS A 27 5.53 -9.05 -1.28
CA HIS A 27 6.24 -10.34 -1.18
C HIS A 27 7.03 -10.48 0.14
N SER A 28 7.55 -9.35 0.64
CA SER A 28 8.37 -9.23 1.86
C SER A 28 7.55 -8.82 3.10
N ALA A 29 6.29 -9.28 3.19
CA ALA A 29 5.34 -8.82 4.21
C ALA A 29 5.85 -8.95 5.65
N ILE A 30 6.51 -10.07 5.98
CA ILE A 30 7.04 -10.29 7.33
C ILE A 30 8.11 -9.25 7.68
N THR A 31 9.04 -8.98 6.76
CA THR A 31 10.14 -8.05 6.98
C THR A 31 9.66 -6.60 7.09
N LEU A 32 8.68 -6.22 6.26
CA LEU A 32 8.20 -4.83 6.18
C LEU A 32 7.03 -4.54 7.14
N ALA A 33 6.41 -5.55 7.73
CA ALA A 33 5.24 -5.40 8.60
C ALA A 33 5.39 -4.32 9.69
N PRO A 34 6.52 -4.21 10.43
CA PRO A 34 6.63 -3.20 11.49
C PRO A 34 6.52 -1.76 10.97
N VAL A 35 7.11 -1.49 9.81
CA VAL A 35 7.11 -0.14 9.22
C VAL A 35 5.78 0.13 8.52
N ILE A 36 5.30 -0.82 7.71
CA ILE A 36 4.08 -0.64 6.93
C ILE A 36 2.85 -0.57 7.83
N SER A 37 2.76 -1.37 8.89
CA SER A 37 1.61 -1.32 9.81
C SER A 37 1.50 0.03 10.52
N ARG A 38 2.62 0.64 10.92
CA ARG A 38 2.66 1.96 11.53
C ARG A 38 2.23 3.04 10.53
N LEU A 39 2.77 3.02 9.31
CA LEU A 39 2.39 4.00 8.28
C LEU A 39 0.92 3.85 7.88
N ALA A 40 0.45 2.61 7.71
CA ALA A 40 -0.94 2.32 7.38
C ALA A 40 -1.91 2.74 8.49
N ALA A 41 -1.56 2.50 9.76
CA ALA A 41 -2.35 2.98 10.89
C ALA A 41 -2.48 4.51 10.87
N ASN A 42 -1.39 5.24 10.62
CA ASN A 42 -1.45 6.70 10.49
C ASN A 42 -2.34 7.14 9.33
N GLU A 43 -2.21 6.51 8.15
CA GLU A 43 -3.06 6.84 6.99
C GLU A 43 -4.56 6.61 7.29
N ILE A 44 -4.88 5.51 7.96
CA ILE A 44 -6.27 5.13 8.28
C ILE A 44 -6.87 6.03 9.35
N ILE A 45 -6.12 6.34 10.41
CA ILE A 45 -6.61 7.15 11.54
C ILE A 45 -6.73 8.62 11.14
N ASP A 46 -5.69 9.16 10.49
CA ASP A 46 -5.63 10.58 10.16
C ASP A 46 -6.29 10.90 8.81
N ASN A 47 -6.74 9.87 8.07
CA ASN A 47 -7.24 9.97 6.70
C ASN A 47 -6.30 10.80 5.80
N ALA A 48 -5.01 10.53 5.93
CA ALA A 48 -3.94 11.26 5.28
C ALA A 48 -3.05 10.31 4.46
N GLN A 49 -2.33 10.85 3.48
CA GLN A 49 -1.40 10.10 2.65
C GLN A 49 0.04 10.33 3.14
N MET A 50 0.72 9.25 3.54
CA MET A 50 2.12 9.28 3.97
C MET A 50 3.05 9.34 2.76
N LYS A 51 3.99 10.28 2.76
CA LYS A 51 4.92 10.52 1.63
C LYS A 51 5.84 9.33 1.37
N GLU A 52 6.13 8.56 2.40
CA GLU A 52 6.94 7.35 2.37
C GLU A 52 6.31 6.24 1.50
N LEU A 53 4.99 6.30 1.29
CA LEU A 53 4.24 5.30 0.52
C LEU A 53 3.94 5.75 -0.92
N GLU A 54 4.43 6.90 -1.37
CA GLU A 54 4.12 7.43 -2.71
C GLU A 54 4.55 6.49 -3.85
N SER A 55 5.75 5.93 -3.77
CA SER A 55 6.19 4.91 -4.74
C SER A 55 5.44 3.57 -4.57
N CYS A 56 4.77 3.39 -3.43
CA CYS A 56 4.01 2.19 -3.09
C CYS A 56 2.52 2.28 -3.49
N ARG A 57 2.04 3.38 -4.10
CA ARG A 57 0.62 3.56 -4.41
C ARG A 57 0.14 2.64 -5.52
N LEU A 58 -1.12 2.21 -5.42
CA LEU A 58 -1.77 1.46 -6.50
C LEU A 58 -1.88 2.29 -7.79
N SER A 59 -2.01 3.62 -7.67
CA SER A 59 -2.13 4.55 -8.79
C SER A 59 -0.96 4.53 -9.78
N ARG A 60 0.18 3.92 -9.42
CA ARG A 60 1.30 3.72 -10.34
C ARG A 60 1.01 2.70 -11.44
N PHE A 61 0.00 1.84 -11.26
CA PHE A 61 -0.45 0.92 -12.29
C PHE A 61 -1.57 1.57 -13.11
N ASN A 62 -1.32 1.75 -14.40
CA ASN A 62 -2.34 2.19 -15.34
C ASN A 62 -3.23 1.00 -15.73
N TYR A 63 -4.34 0.83 -15.03
CA TYR A 63 -5.42 -0.05 -15.50
C TYR A 63 -6.37 0.80 -16.34
N SER A 64 -6.27 0.69 -17.67
CA SER A 64 -7.28 1.22 -18.61
C SER A 64 -8.62 0.53 -18.45
#